data_AF-F2WW82-F1
#
_entry.id   AF-F2WW82-F1
#
_cell.length_a   1.000
_cell.length_b   1.000
_cell.length_c   1.000
_cell.angle_alpha   90.00
_cell.angle_beta   90.00
_cell.angle_gamma   90.00
#
_symmetry.space_group_name_H-M   'P 1'
#
loop_
_entity.id
_entity.type
_entity.pdbx_description
1 polymer ?
#
loop_
_entity_poly.entity_id
_entity_poly.type
_entity_poly.pdbx_seq_one_letter_code
_entity_poly.pdbx_strand_id
1 'polypeptide(L)'
;FSFLPDLTDEQIEKQIAYCINKGLAMNVEWTDDPHPRNSYWELWGLPLFDIKDPGSVMFELREARKACAAGYIRLNAFDASYGTESSVMSFIVNRPPNEPGFYLERQEGPARQLIYSIKSYSVQAN
;
A
#
# COMPACT_ATOMS: atom_id res chain seq x y z
N PHE A 1 -1.94 -2.09 9.63
CA PHE A 1 -1.47 -1.55 10.92
C PHE A 1 -1.64 -0.02 11.07
N SER A 2 -2.50 0.64 10.28
CA SER A 2 -2.52 2.12 10.23
C SER A 2 -3.17 2.84 11.41
N PHE A 3 -3.72 2.10 12.39
CA PHE A 3 -4.18 2.63 13.69
C PHE A 3 -3.08 2.60 14.77
N LEU A 4 -2.00 1.86 14.52
CA LEU A 4 -0.80 1.90 15.37
C LEU A 4 0.09 3.06 14.90
N PRO A 5 1.07 3.48 15.72
CA PRO A 5 2.16 4.33 15.24
C PRO A 5 2.83 3.73 14.00
N ASP A 6 3.44 4.60 13.18
CA ASP A 6 4.19 4.14 12.00
C ASP A 6 5.28 3.15 12.41
N LEU A 7 5.37 2.07 11.64
CA LEU A 7 6.26 0.96 11.96
C LEU A 7 7.71 1.38 11.73
N THR A 8 8.59 1.04 12.67
CA THR A 8 10.04 1.17 12.48
C THR A 8 10.55 0.11 11.50
N ASP A 9 11.74 0.32 10.93
CA ASP A 9 12.36 -0.66 10.02
C ASP A 9 12.51 -2.04 10.69
N GLU A 10 12.83 -2.10 11.98
CA GLU A 10 12.93 -3.36 12.73
C GLU A 10 11.57 -4.05 12.91
N GLN A 11 10.48 -3.28 13.03
CA GLN A 11 9.13 -3.83 13.10
C GLN A 11 8.65 -4.32 11.74
N ILE A 12 8.97 -3.59 10.67
CA ILE A 12 8.68 -3.98 9.29
C ILE A 12 9.42 -5.27 8.94
N GLU A 13 10.71 -5.34 9.24
CA GLU A 13 11.55 -6.52 9.00
C GLU A 13 10.99 -7.78 9.67
N LYS A 14 10.45 -7.65 10.90
CA LYS A 14 9.76 -8.77 11.58
C LYS A 14 8.51 -9.24 10.85
N GLN A 15 7.72 -8.33 10.27
CA GLN A 15 6.55 -8.70 9.46
C GLN A 15 6.97 -9.38 8.16
N ILE A 16 8.03 -8.89 7.51
CA ILE A 16 8.61 -9.51 6.32
C ILE A 16 9.10 -10.93 6.64
N ALA A 17 9.87 -11.09 7.71
CA ALA A 17 10.39 -12.39 8.14
C ALA A 17 9.25 -13.37 8.43
N TYR A 18 8.17 -12.93 9.07
CA TYR A 18 6.97 -13.73 9.26
C TYR A 18 6.38 -14.24 7.94
N CYS A 19 6.28 -13.38 6.92
CA CYS A 19 5.75 -13.75 5.61
C CYS A 19 6.64 -14.70 4.83
N ILE A 20 7.95 -14.44 4.80
CA ILE A 20 8.93 -15.31 4.16
C ILE A 20 8.93 -16.70 4.82
N ASN A 21 8.85 -16.77 6.15
CA ASN A 21 8.77 -18.04 6.88
C ASN A 21 7.48 -18.83 6.57
N LYS A 22 6.43 -18.16 6.10
CA LYS A 22 5.20 -18.78 5.60
C LYS A 22 5.24 -19.15 4.11
N GLY A 23 6.33 -18.86 3.41
CA GLY A 23 6.46 -19.09 1.97
C GLY A 23 5.66 -18.10 1.12
N LEU A 24 5.33 -16.92 1.66
CA LEU A 24 4.59 -15.89 0.95
C LEU A 24 5.54 -15.02 0.11
N ALA A 25 5.10 -14.66 -1.10
CA ALA A 25 5.86 -13.77 -1.97
C ALA A 25 5.60 -12.32 -1.58
N MET A 26 6.66 -11.53 -1.38
CA MET A 26 6.55 -10.12 -0.98
C MET A 26 6.66 -9.20 -2.21
N ASN A 27 5.93 -8.09 -2.22
CA ASN A 27 6.17 -7.00 -3.16
C ASN A 27 6.01 -5.63 -2.49
N VAL A 28 6.58 -4.61 -3.15
CA VAL A 28 6.51 -3.20 -2.76
C VAL A 28 5.70 -2.47 -3.82
N GLU A 29 4.81 -1.59 -3.39
CA GLU A 29 3.96 -0.79 -4.28
C GLU A 29 3.87 0.66 -3.80
N TRP A 30 3.72 1.61 -4.72
CA TRP A 30 3.69 3.05 -4.45
C TRP A 30 2.47 3.74 -5.09
N THR A 31 1.93 4.78 -4.45
CA THR A 31 0.95 5.69 -5.06
C THR A 31 0.99 7.07 -4.41
N ASP A 32 0.61 8.11 -5.13
CA ASP A 32 0.24 9.43 -4.59
C ASP A 32 -1.28 9.70 -4.65
N ASP A 33 -2.07 8.81 -5.26
CA ASP A 33 -3.53 8.81 -5.18
C ASP A 33 -4.01 7.93 -4.00
N PRO A 34 -4.45 8.53 -2.88
CA PRO A 34 -4.91 7.79 -1.72
C PRO A 34 -6.37 7.30 -1.84
N HIS A 35 -7.04 7.51 -2.97
CA HIS A 35 -8.46 7.19 -3.12
C HIS A 35 -8.78 5.75 -2.71
N PRO A 36 -9.85 5.50 -1.92
CA PRO A 36 -10.14 4.17 -1.36
C PRO A 36 -10.48 3.11 -2.43
N ARG A 37 -10.73 3.55 -3.67
CA ARG A 37 -10.98 2.67 -4.82
C ARG A 37 -9.79 2.57 -5.77
N ASN A 38 -8.66 3.19 -5.45
CA ASN A 38 -7.41 2.97 -6.17
C ASN A 38 -6.83 1.60 -5.80
N SER A 39 -7.22 0.58 -6.56
CA SER A 39 -6.84 -0.81 -6.31
C SER A 39 -5.40 -1.12 -6.76
N TYR A 40 -4.96 -0.51 -7.86
CA TYR A 40 -3.68 -0.80 -8.50
C TYR A 40 -2.70 0.34 -8.23
N TRP A 41 -1.82 0.11 -7.27
CA TRP A 41 -0.68 0.99 -7.03
C TRP A 41 0.46 0.61 -7.97
N GLU A 42 1.38 1.53 -8.20
CA GLU A 42 2.52 1.31 -9.08
C GLU A 42 3.45 0.25 -8.49
N LEU A 43 3.80 -0.75 -9.31
CA LEU A 43 4.67 -1.84 -8.90
C LEU A 43 6.12 -1.35 -8.80
N TRP A 44 6.77 -1.59 -7.66
CA TRP A 44 8.22 -1.48 -7.55
C TRP A 44 8.87 -2.80 -7.98
N GLY A 45 9.25 -2.86 -9.25
CA GLY A 45 9.82 -4.07 -9.84
C GLY A 45 8.83 -5.24 -9.90
N LEU A 46 9.34 -6.46 -9.76
CA LEU A 46 8.54 -7.68 -9.72
C LEU A 46 8.41 -8.19 -8.27
N PRO A 47 7.35 -8.94 -7.92
CA PRO A 47 7.28 -9.63 -6.64
C PRO A 47 8.49 -10.55 -6.43
N LEU A 48 8.97 -10.58 -5.20
CA LEU A 48 10.20 -11.26 -4.77
C LEU A 48 9.93 -12.74 -4.47
N PHE A 49 9.52 -13.51 -5.48
CA PHE A 49 9.04 -14.90 -5.33
C PHE A 49 10.07 -15.85 -4.71
N ASP A 50 11.33 -15.80 -5.16
CA ASP A 50 12.39 -16.74 -4.74
C ASP A 50 13.25 -16.22 -3.58
N ILE A 51 12.93 -15.04 -3.04
CA ILE A 51 13.72 -14.41 -1.98
C ILE A 51 13.40 -15.03 -0.63
N LYS A 52 14.45 -15.51 0.04
CA LYS A 52 14.36 -16.15 1.37
C LYS A 52 14.97 -15.32 2.49
N ASP A 53 15.64 -14.23 2.15
CA ASP A 53 16.26 -13.32 3.11
C ASP A 53 15.40 -12.05 3.29
N PRO A 54 14.89 -11.76 4.49
CA PRO A 54 14.19 -10.51 4.78
C PRO A 54 15.00 -9.26 4.44
N GLY A 55 16.33 -9.33 4.57
CA GLY A 55 17.24 -8.24 4.24
C GLY A 55 17.14 -7.78 2.79
N SER A 56 16.90 -8.70 1.87
CA SER A 56 16.71 -8.41 0.44
C SER A 56 15.41 -7.63 0.17
N VAL A 57 14.31 -7.96 0.86
CA VAL A 57 13.04 -7.21 0.76
C VAL A 57 13.19 -5.81 1.39
N MET A 58 13.88 -5.71 2.52
CA MET A 58 14.19 -4.43 3.15
C MET A 58 15.10 -3.55 2.28
N PHE A 59 16.02 -4.15 1.52
CA PHE A 59 16.84 -3.44 0.55
C PHE A 59 15.98 -2.79 -0.54
N GLU A 60 15.11 -3.56 -1.19
CA GLU A 60 14.19 -3.04 -2.22
C GLU A 60 13.27 -1.95 -1.67
N LEU A 61 12.75 -2.12 -0.45
CA LEU A 61 11.96 -1.08 0.21
C LEU A 61 12.75 0.23 0.39
N ARG A 62 14.02 0.15 0.78
CA ARG A 62 14.87 1.35 0.95
C ARG A 62 15.18 2.02 -0.38
N GLU A 63 15.37 1.25 -1.45
CA GLU A 63 15.57 1.81 -2.79
C GLU A 63 14.29 2.47 -3.32
N ALA A 64 13.12 1.84 -3.12
CA ALA A 64 11.83 2.43 -3.43
C ALA A 64 11.61 3.77 -2.70
N ARG A 65 11.93 3.82 -1.39
CA ARG A 65 11.86 5.06 -0.60
C ARG A 65 12.74 6.20 -1.13
N LYS A 66 13.86 5.88 -1.79
CA LYS A 66 14.76 6.88 -2.37
C LYS A 66 14.31 7.35 -3.75
N ALA A 67 13.73 6.45 -4.55
CA ALA A 67 13.42 6.71 -5.95
C ALA A 67 11.99 7.21 -6.18
N CYS A 68 11.02 6.75 -5.39
CA CYS A 68 9.63 7.15 -5.53
C CYS A 68 9.42 8.59 -5.06
N ALA A 69 8.49 9.30 -5.71
CA ALA A 69 8.07 10.62 -5.28
C ALA A 69 7.37 10.58 -3.91
N ALA A 70 7.17 11.75 -3.30
CA ALA A 70 6.44 11.86 -2.05
C ALA A 70 5.02 11.28 -2.20
N GLY A 71 4.67 10.32 -1.36
CA GLY A 71 3.43 9.56 -1.48
C GLY A 71 3.38 8.43 -0.47
N TYR A 72 2.61 7.40 -0.80
CA TYR A 72 2.44 6.20 -0.01
C TYR A 72 3.26 5.06 -0.59
N ILE A 73 3.85 4.25 0.30
CA ILE A 73 4.41 2.95 -0.05
C ILE A 73 3.73 1.91 0.83
N ARG A 74 3.31 0.79 0.23
CA ARG A 74 2.81 -0.38 0.93
C ARG A 74 3.66 -1.61 0.63
N LEU A 75 3.73 -2.50 1.60
CA LEU A 75 4.19 -3.87 1.42
C LEU A 75 2.99 -4.79 1.33
N ASN A 76 3.02 -5.73 0.39
CA ASN A 76 2.06 -6.83 0.36
C ASN A 76 2.74 -8.19 0.42
N ALA A 77 1.99 -9.18 0.90
CA ALA A 77 2.37 -10.58 0.92
C ALA A 77 1.31 -11.40 0.16
N PHE A 78 1.74 -12.12 -0.86
CA PHE A 78 0.89 -12.92 -1.74
C PHE A 78 1.05 -14.41 -1.44
N ASP A 79 -0.07 -15.12 -1.38
CA ASP A 79 -0.13 -16.57 -1.23
C ASP A 79 -0.62 -17.19 -2.54
N ALA A 80 0.25 -17.96 -3.20
CA ALA A 80 -0.06 -18.65 -4.45
C ALA A 80 -0.62 -20.06 -4.25
N SER A 81 -0.84 -20.49 -2.99
CA SER A 81 -1.45 -21.79 -2.71
C SER A 81 -2.88 -21.87 -3.22
N TYR A 82 -3.24 -23.04 -3.74
CA TYR A 82 -4.58 -23.33 -4.25
C TYR A 82 -5.65 -23.04 -3.19
N GLY A 83 -6.66 -22.26 -3.58
CA GLY A 83 -7.76 -21.84 -2.70
C GLY A 83 -7.53 -20.50 -2.00
N THR A 84 -6.31 -19.97 -2.01
CA THR A 84 -6.00 -18.60 -1.57
C THR A 84 -5.76 -17.68 -2.76
N GLU A 85 -4.69 -17.93 -3.54
CA GLU A 85 -4.35 -17.24 -4.80
C GLU A 85 -4.53 -15.70 -4.74
N SER A 86 -4.14 -15.09 -3.61
CA SER A 86 -4.47 -13.69 -3.30
C SER A 86 -3.49 -13.08 -2.30
N SER A 87 -3.57 -11.75 -2.16
CA SER A 87 -2.88 -11.03 -1.09
C SER A 87 -3.48 -11.37 0.25
N VAL A 88 -2.65 -11.83 1.18
CA VAL A 88 -3.05 -12.23 2.54
C VAL A 88 -2.61 -11.21 3.60
N MET A 89 -1.79 -10.24 3.21
CA MET A 89 -1.39 -9.13 4.08
C MET A 89 -1.00 -7.91 3.24
N SER A 90 -1.43 -6.73 3.67
CA SER A 90 -1.05 -5.46 3.08
C SER A 90 -0.98 -4.38 4.17
N PHE A 91 0.12 -3.64 4.25
CA PHE A 91 0.29 -2.56 5.21
C PHE A 91 1.18 -1.42 4.70
N ILE A 92 0.89 -0.20 5.17
CA ILE A 92 1.62 1.01 4.82
C ILE A 92 2.98 1.03 5.54
N VAL A 93 4.03 1.39 4.80
CA VAL A 93 5.41 1.54 5.30
C VAL A 93 5.97 2.94 5.11
N ASN A 94 5.32 3.77 4.29
CA ASN A 94 5.56 5.21 4.16
C ASN A 94 4.25 5.93 3.88
N ARG A 95 4.12 7.14 4.44
CA ARG A 95 3.01 8.06 4.18
C ARG A 95 3.55 9.49 4.08
N PRO A 96 2.84 10.41 3.41
CA PRO A 96 3.18 11.83 3.43
C PRO A 96 3.13 12.41 4.85
N PRO A 97 3.96 13.42 5.18
CA PRO A 97 3.93 14.08 6.49
C PRO A 97 2.62 14.85 6.74
N ASN A 98 1.96 15.29 5.68
CA ASN A 98 0.64 15.89 5.72
C ASN A 98 -0.21 15.30 4.60
N GLU A 99 -1.35 14.72 4.95
CA GLU A 99 -2.35 14.21 4.01
C GLU A 99 -3.61 15.07 4.15
N PRO A 100 -3.99 15.88 3.14
CA PRO A 100 -5.17 16.73 3.21
C PRO A 100 -6.48 15.93 3.19
N GLY A 101 -6.44 14.68 2.73
CA GLY A 101 -7.56 13.75 2.74
C GLY A 101 -8.55 14.03 1.62
N PHE A 102 -9.84 13.92 1.95
CA PHE A 102 -10.90 13.90 0.97
C PHE A 102 -12.05 14.83 1.34
N TYR A 103 -12.81 15.23 0.33
CA TYR A 103 -14.18 15.72 0.52
C TYR A 103 -15.18 14.79 -0.14
N LEU A 104 -16.42 14.87 0.36
CA LEU A 104 -17.54 14.11 -0.15
C LEU A 104 -18.39 15.03 -1.03
N GLU A 105 -18.24 14.86 -2.34
CA GLU A 105 -19.09 15.51 -3.34
C GLU A 105 -20.47 14.86 -3.34
N ARG A 106 -21.52 15.69 -3.42
CA ARG A 106 -22.92 15.27 -3.34
C ARG A 106 -23.68 15.83 -4.53
N GLN A 107 -24.20 14.95 -5.37
CA GLN A 107 -25.06 15.32 -6.50
C GLN A 107 -26.50 14.86 -6.21
N GLU A 108 -27.47 15.76 -6.40
CA GLU A 108 -28.89 15.42 -6.26
C GLU A 108 -29.31 14.42 -7.35
N GLY A 109 -29.80 13.25 -6.90
CA GLY A 109 -30.45 12.25 -7.74
C GLY A 109 -31.98 12.36 -7.68
N PRO A 110 -32.71 11.35 -8.19
CA PRO A 110 -34.15 11.31 -8.09
C PRO A 110 -34.64 11.38 -6.63
N ALA A 111 -35.69 12.16 -6.40
CA ALA A 111 -36.31 12.38 -5.09
C ALA A 111 -35.34 12.90 -4.01
N ARG A 112 -34.93 12.06 -3.06
CA ARG A 112 -34.02 12.39 -1.93
C ARG A 112 -32.70 11.62 -2.00
N GLN A 113 -32.41 11.00 -3.15
CA GLN A 113 -31.15 10.29 -3.36
C GLN A 113 -30.00 11.28 -3.52
N LEU A 114 -28.88 10.99 -2.87
CA LEU A 114 -27.60 11.65 -3.14
C LEU A 114 -26.66 10.65 -3.83
N ILE A 115 -26.07 11.08 -4.94
CA ILE A 115 -25.00 10.35 -5.63
C ILE A 115 -23.68 10.92 -5.11
N TYR A 116 -22.87 10.05 -4.52
CA TYR A 116 -21.64 10.44 -3.84
C TYR A 116 -20.42 10.20 -4.72
N SER A 117 -19.50 11.16 -4.72
CA SER A 117 -18.13 10.96 -5.18
C SER A 117 -17.16 11.34 -4.07
N ILE A 118 -16.21 10.46 -3.78
CA ILE A 118 -15.06 10.81 -2.93
C ILE A 118 -14.03 11.49 -3.82
N LYS A 119 -13.51 12.62 -3.37
CA LYS A 119 -12.51 13.41 -4.13
C LYS A 119 -11.31 13.66 -3.25
N SER A 120 -10.12 13.27 -3.72
CA SER A 120 -8.86 13.56 -3.03
C SER A 120 -8.46 15.01 -3.28
N TYR A 121 -8.07 15.73 -2.22
CA TYR A 121 -7.50 17.06 -2.38
C TYR A 121 -6.13 17.03 -3.06
N SER A 122 -5.30 16.03 -2.76
CA SER A 122 -3.93 15.93 -3.33
C SER A 122 -3.97 15.76 -4.86
N VAL A 123 -4.82 14.83 -5.32
CA VAL A 123 -4.95 14.45 -6.74
C VAL A 123 -5.63 15.54 -7.58
N GLN A 124 -6.55 16.32 -7.00
CA GLN A 124 -7.21 17.38 -7.74
C GLN A 124 -6.33 18.63 -7.90
N ALA A 125 -5.36 18.83 -6.98
CA ALA A 125 -4.58 20.05 -6.94
C ALA A 125 -3.39 20.07 -7.90
N ASN A 126 -2.86 18.89 -8.31
CA ASN A 126 -1.70 18.77 -9.19
C ASN A 126 -1.88 17.65 -10.20
#